data_AF-A0A174R129-F1
#
_entry.id   AF-A0A174R129-F1
#
_cell.length_a   1.000
_cell.length_b   1.000
_cell.length_c   1.000
_cell.angle_alpha   90.00
_cell.angle_beta   90.00
_cell.angle_gamma   90.00
#
_symmetry.space_group_name_H-M   'P 1'
#
loop_
_entity.id
_entity.type
_entity.pdbx_description
1 polymer ?
#
loop_
_entity_poly.entity_id
_entity_poly.type
_entity_poly.pdbx_seq_one_letter_code
_entity_poly.pdbx_strand_id
1 'polypeptide(L)' 'MSIFEYDKEEEEQKLQATYEKIGEKRGEKQGELKKAKSIAISLAQEGEPVERIARTLGETEKTIKEWLAETH' A
#
# COMPACT_ATOMS: atom_id res chain seq x y z
N MET A 1 7.12 35.29 -34.56
CA MET A 1 6.75 34.88 -33.19
C MET A 1 5.26 35.09 -33.07
N SER A 2 4.40 34.17 -32.66
CA SER A 2 4.56 33.08 -31.70
C SER A 2 3.58 31.97 -32.07
N ILE A 3 4.05 30.71 -32.19
CA ILE A 3 3.21 29.57 -32.61
C ILE A 3 2.73 28.69 -31.44
N PHE A 4 3.15 28.94 -30.21
CA PHE A 4 2.62 28.19 -29.08
C PHE A 4 2.69 29.08 -27.84
N GLU A 5 1.61 29.80 -27.54
CA GLU A 5 1.31 30.07 -26.13
C GLU A 5 0.96 28.71 -25.53
N TYR A 6 2.00 27.99 -25.08
CA TYR A 6 1.83 26.79 -24.29
C TYR A 6 1.07 27.21 -23.03
N ASP A 7 -0.17 26.74 -22.94
CA ASP A 7 -1.09 26.94 -21.82
C ASP A 7 -0.53 26.18 -20.60
N LYS A 8 0.53 26.75 -20.03
CA LYS A 8 1.38 26.13 -19.00
C LYS A 8 0.57 25.76 -17.75
N GLU A 9 -0.51 26.48 -17.50
CA GLU A 9 -1.43 26.22 -16.39
C GLU A 9 -2.20 24.89 -16.55
N GLU A 10 -2.53 24.47 -17.78
CA GLU A 10 -3.25 23.22 -18.03
C GLU A 10 -2.37 21.98 -17.79
N GLU A 11 -1.07 22.05 -18.11
CA GLU A 11 -0.11 20.99 -17.80
C GLU A 11 0.15 20.88 -16.30
N GLU A 12 0.31 22.01 -15.60
CA GLU A 12 0.55 22.02 -14.16
C GLU A 12 -0.64 21.44 -13.37
N GLN A 13 -1.89 21.73 -13.76
CA GLN A 13 -3.08 21.12 -13.16
C GLN A 13 -3.17 19.61 -13.41
N LYS A 14 -2.86 19.14 -14.63
CA LYS A 14 -2.81 17.70 -14.94
C LYS A 14 -1.75 16.99 -14.10
N LEU A 15 -0.56 17.58 -13.98
CA LEU A 15 0.52 17.07 -13.14
C LEU A 15 0.09 17.00 -11.67
N GLN A 16 -0.49 18.05 -11.12
CA GLN A 16 -0.94 18.07 -9.73
C GLN A 16 -2.02 17.02 -9.45
N ALA A 17 -3.01 16.91 -10.33
CA ALA A 17 -4.06 15.89 -10.24
C ALA A 17 -3.49 14.46 -10.36
N THR A 18 -2.46 14.24 -11.18
CA THR A 18 -1.77 12.94 -11.21
C THR A 18 -1.00 12.66 -9.92
N TYR A 19 -0.29 13.64 -9.36
CA TYR A 19 0.43 13.46 -8.10
C TYR A 19 -0.50 13.20 -6.91
N GLU A 20 -1.62 13.90 -6.82
CA GLU A 20 -2.62 13.72 -5.77
C GLU A 20 -3.28 12.33 -5.88
N LYS A 21 -3.65 11.93 -7.09
CA LYS A 21 -4.24 10.61 -7.38
C LYS A 21 -3.24 9.45 -7.18
N ILE A 22 -1.95 9.69 -7.40
CA ILE A 22 -0.88 8.75 -7.08
C ILE A 22 -0.67 8.69 -5.55
N GLY A 23 -0.73 9.82 -4.86
CA GLY A 23 -0.63 9.93 -3.41
C GLY A 23 -1.73 9.17 -2.68
N GLU A 24 -2.99 9.36 -3.08
CA GLU A 24 -4.14 8.61 -2.54
C GLU A 24 -3.99 7.10 -2.79
N LYS A 25 -3.78 6.68 -4.04
CA LYS A 25 -3.65 5.25 -4.37
C LYS A 25 -2.48 4.56 -3.66
N ARG A 26 -1.39 5.30 -3.41
CA ARG A 26 -0.20 4.78 -2.70
C ARG A 26 -0.47 4.72 -1.19
N GLY A 27 -1.19 5.70 -0.64
CA GLY A 27 -1.62 5.72 0.75
C GLY A 27 -2.61 4.60 1.09
N GLU A 28 -3.60 4.35 0.25
CA GLU A 28 -4.58 3.26 0.42
C GLU A 28 -3.89 1.90 0.41
N LYS A 29 -3.07 1.61 -0.61
CA LYS A 29 -2.31 0.35 -0.68
C LYS A 29 -1.36 0.14 0.49
N GLN A 30 -0.69 1.20 0.96
CA GLN A 30 0.18 1.10 2.15
C GLN A 30 -0.64 0.92 3.43
N GLY A 31 -1.81 1.54 3.54
CA GLY A 31 -2.71 1.43 4.67
C GLY A 31 -3.29 0.02 4.82
N GLU A 32 -3.75 -0.58 3.72
CA GLU A 32 -4.26 -1.95 3.70
C GLU A 32 -3.16 -2.95 4.09
N LEU A 33 -1.96 -2.80 3.53
CA LEU A 33 -0.84 -3.70 3.81
C LEU A 33 -0.36 -3.58 5.27
N LYS A 34 -0.34 -2.36 5.83
CA LYS A 34 -0.06 -2.15 7.27
C LYS A 34 -1.12 -2.78 8.17
N LYS A 35 -2.41 -2.68 7.82
CA LYS A 35 -3.50 -3.33 8.58
C LYS A 35 -3.38 -4.84 8.52
N ALA A 36 -3.16 -5.42 7.35
CA ALA A 36 -2.97 -6.87 7.18
C ALA A 36 -1.77 -7.37 7.98
N LYS A 37 -0.63 -6.66 7.94
CA LYS A 37 0.55 -6.93 8.79
C LYS A 37 0.22 -6.88 10.27
N SER A 38 -0.46 -5.83 10.73
CA SER A 38 -0.84 -5.67 12.14
C SER A 38 -1.74 -6.82 12.60
N ILE A 39 -2.71 -7.22 11.79
CA ILE A 39 -3.61 -8.34 12.09
C ILE A 39 -2.82 -9.67 12.14
N ALA A 40 -1.90 -9.89 11.20
CA ALA A 40 -1.05 -11.07 11.20
C ALA A 40 -0.21 -11.18 12.48
N ILE A 41 0.38 -10.06 12.93
CA ILE A 41 1.17 -10.00 14.16
C ILE A 41 0.28 -10.27 15.38
N SER A 42 -0.90 -9.64 15.47
CA SER A 42 -1.84 -9.87 16.59
C SER A 42 -2.28 -11.33 16.67
N LEU A 43 -2.67 -11.94 15.55
CA LEU A 43 -3.06 -13.35 15.51
C LEU A 43 -1.89 -14.27 15.90
N ALA A 44 -0.68 -13.98 15.43
CA ALA A 44 0.50 -14.75 15.81
C ALA A 44 0.83 -14.63 17.31
N GLN A 45 0.63 -13.44 17.90
CA GLN A 45 0.77 -13.21 19.34
C GLN A 45 -0.30 -13.93 20.18
N GLU A 46 -1.52 -14.07 19.63
CA GLU A 46 -2.59 -14.88 20.22
C GLU A 46 -2.33 -16.39 20.10
N GLY A 47 -1.27 -16.80 19.40
CA GLY A 47 -0.88 -18.19 19.22
C GLY A 47 -1.54 -18.88 18.02
N GLU A 48 -2.19 -18.12 17.13
CA GLU A 48 -2.72 -18.69 15.90
C GLU A 48 -1.58 -19.14 14.96
N PRO A 49 -1.70 -20.32 14.33
CA PRO A 49 -0.67 -20.83 13.46
C PRO A 49 -0.61 -20.05 12.14
N VAL A 50 0.59 -19.93 11.57
CA VAL A 50 0.85 -19.17 10.34
C VAL A 50 -0.05 -19.62 9.19
N GLU A 51 -0.37 -20.92 9.08
CA GLU A 51 -1.26 -21.42 8.02
C GLU A 51 -2.68 -20.84 8.13
N ARG A 52 -3.18 -20.64 9.34
CA ARG A 52 -4.51 -20.09 9.61
C ARG A 52 -4.54 -18.59 9.38
N ILE A 53 -3.48 -17.89 9.76
CA ILE A 53 -3.31 -16.45 9.50
C ILE A 53 -3.24 -16.19 7.99
N ALA A 54 -2.43 -16.97 7.28
CA ALA A 54 -2.30 -16.93 5.82
C ALA A 54 -3.66 -17.11 5.13
N ARG A 55 -4.43 -18.14 5.53
CA ARG A 55 -5.81 -18.35 5.02
C ARG A 55 -6.76 -17.21 5.36
N THR A 56 -6.68 -16.64 6.55
CA THR A 56 -7.55 -15.54 7.01
C THR A 56 -7.29 -14.26 6.22
N LEU A 57 -6.03 -13.98 5.93
CA LEU A 57 -5.60 -12.80 5.19
C LEU A 57 -5.57 -13.02 3.67
N GLY A 58 -5.77 -14.25 3.19
CA GLY A 58 -5.68 -14.60 1.77
C GLY A 58 -4.25 -14.56 1.22
N GLU A 59 -3.26 -14.63 2.10
CA GLU A 59 -1.84 -14.51 1.79
C GLU A 59 -1.13 -15.86 1.89
N THR A 60 0.12 -15.92 1.45
CA THR A 60 0.93 -17.14 1.61
C THR A 60 1.60 -17.18 2.99
N GLU A 61 1.83 -18.39 3.52
CA GLU A 61 2.60 -18.54 4.76
C GLU A 61 3.97 -17.89 4.69
N LYS A 62 4.60 -17.89 3.51
CA LYS A 62 5.87 -17.21 3.28
C LYS A 62 5.74 -15.70 3.50
N THR A 63 4.71 -15.09 2.92
CA THR A 63 4.39 -13.66 3.11
C THR A 63 4.21 -13.34 4.59
N ILE A 64 3.43 -14.16 5.31
CA ILE A 64 3.19 -13.96 6.75
C ILE A 64 4.48 -14.11 7.56
N LYS A 65 5.32 -15.11 7.26
CA LYS A 65 6.63 -15.30 7.92
C LYS A 65 7.55 -14.11 7.69
N GLU A 66 7.58 -13.56 6.47
CA GLU A 66 8.36 -12.34 6.16
C GLU A 66 7.86 -11.15 6.99
N TRP A 67 6.55 -10.96 7.13
CA TRP A 67 5.98 -9.87 7.92
C TRP A 67 6.27 -10.00 9.42
N LEU A 68 6.19 -11.22 9.95
CA LEU A 68 6.53 -11.50 11.35
C LEU A 68 8.04 -11.32 11.61
N ALA A 69 8.89 -11.70 10.65
CA ALA A 69 10.33 -11.53 10.73
C ALA A 69 10.78 -10.06 10.61
N GLU A 70 10.06 -9.23 9.84
CA GLU A 70 10.32 -7.78 9.70
C GLU A 70 9.98 -7.00 10.98
N THR A 71 9.21 -7.59 11.90
CA THR A 71 8.78 -6.97 13.16
C THR A 71 9.76 -7.20 14.32
N HIS A 72 10.79 -8.03 14.13
CA HIS A 72 11.77 -8.41 15.16
C HIS A 72 13.10 -7.67 14.99
#